data_AF-A0AAJ1JTQ8-F1
#
_entry.id   AF-A0AAJ1JTQ8-F1
#
_cell.length_a   1.000
_cell.length_b   1.000
_cell.length_c   1.000
_cell.angle_alpha   90.00
_cell.angle_beta   90.00
_cell.angle_gamma   90.00
#
_symmetry.space_group_name_H-M   'P 1'
#
loop_
_entity.id
_entity.type
_entity.pdbx_description
1 polymer ?
#
loop_
_entity_poly.entity_id
_entity_poly.type
_entity_poly.pdbx_seq_one_letter_code
_entity_poly.pdbx_strand_id
1 'polypeptide(L)'
;PIYRVFSGEFIHPSEQYILVPEWEPGAYKISKDYGQTWQVAKYMASFPALERNSDGIMRDYPEGKEIKRVVVVNNQAFISTAQGHLYMSSYPFDDPRLAPGGPGIDYQYFDDTYYLYRPGKHKSGGEYVNGHTSPEFPGAAWGTVVFMKASLAHLTEGYKANYQNLPDKEPEVVGYKGWTRMHCDMDAGK
;
A
#
# COMPACT_ATOMS: atom_id res chain seq x y z
N PRO A 1 9.23 -1.34 -26.01
CA PRO A 1 9.34 -0.64 -24.71
C PRO A 1 8.37 0.54 -24.65
N ILE A 2 7.22 0.36 -23.99
CA ILE A 2 6.34 1.50 -23.70
C ILE A 2 6.93 2.17 -22.47
N TYR A 3 7.44 3.39 -22.63
CA TYR A 3 7.89 4.20 -21.50
C TYR A 3 6.71 4.38 -20.55
N ARG A 4 6.81 3.82 -19.34
CA ARG A 4 5.83 4.02 -18.27
C ARG A 4 6.12 5.37 -17.64
N VAL A 5 5.68 6.45 -18.29
CA VAL A 5 5.97 7.82 -17.85
C VAL A 5 5.01 8.21 -16.74
N PHE A 6 5.52 8.37 -15.53
CA PHE A 6 4.80 9.07 -14.46
C PHE A 6 5.06 10.57 -14.59
N SER A 7 4.00 11.38 -14.58
CA SER A 7 4.07 12.82 -14.81
C SER A 7 3.87 13.68 -13.55
N GLY A 8 3.51 13.04 -12.42
CA GLY A 8 3.42 13.72 -11.13
C GLY A 8 4.79 14.03 -10.53
N GLU A 9 4.78 14.60 -9.33
CA GLU A 9 6.00 14.80 -8.57
C GLU A 9 6.51 13.48 -7.98
N PHE A 10 7.78 13.17 -8.15
CA PHE A 10 8.43 12.00 -7.60
C PHE A 10 9.64 12.41 -6.77
N ILE A 11 9.60 12.17 -5.45
CA ILE A 11 10.68 12.51 -4.52
C ILE A 11 11.17 11.22 -3.88
N HIS A 12 12.47 10.95 -4.00
CA HIS A 12 13.04 9.69 -3.54
C HIS A 12 14.38 9.91 -2.80
N PRO A 13 14.36 10.34 -1.53
CA PRO A 13 15.54 10.35 -0.66
C PRO A 13 15.84 8.99 0.01
N SER A 14 14.95 7.99 -0.12
CA SER A 14 15.15 6.65 0.46
C SER A 14 16.43 5.97 -0.07
N GLU A 15 17.17 5.30 0.83
CA GLU A 15 18.47 4.70 0.53
C GLU A 15 18.41 3.17 0.32
N GLN A 16 17.28 2.55 0.60
CA GLN A 16 17.13 1.10 0.47
C GLN A 16 15.86 0.71 -0.30
N TYR A 17 14.71 1.26 0.08
CA TYR A 17 13.46 0.97 -0.61
C TYR A 17 13.30 1.85 -1.84
N ILE A 18 12.95 1.23 -2.96
CA ILE A 18 12.59 1.88 -4.21
C ILE A 18 11.17 1.49 -4.58
N LEU A 19 10.36 2.48 -4.92
CA LEU A 19 9.10 2.30 -5.64
C LEU A 19 9.18 3.09 -6.95
N VAL A 20 8.98 2.40 -8.07
CA VAL A 20 8.96 3.03 -9.40
C VAL A 20 7.51 3.36 -9.74
N PRO A 21 7.13 4.65 -9.78
CA PRO A 21 5.79 5.04 -10.14
C PRO A 21 5.54 4.80 -11.63
N GLU A 22 4.27 4.59 -12.00
CA GLU A 22 3.85 4.41 -13.38
C GLU A 22 2.52 5.10 -13.68
N TRP A 23 2.22 5.29 -14.97
CA TRP A 23 0.99 5.95 -15.41
C TRP A 23 -0.26 5.13 -15.12
N GLU A 24 -0.22 3.80 -15.20
CA GLU A 24 -1.37 2.94 -14.85
C GLU A 24 -1.05 2.16 -13.57
N PRO A 25 -1.50 2.66 -12.41
CA PRO A 25 -1.03 2.19 -11.11
C PRO A 25 -1.71 0.87 -10.67
N GLY A 26 -1.83 -0.12 -11.56
CA GLY A 26 -2.35 -1.43 -11.16
C GLY A 26 -1.39 -2.21 -10.25
N ALA A 27 -0.10 -1.94 -10.40
CA ALA A 27 0.98 -2.46 -9.59
C ALA A 27 2.18 -1.51 -9.69
N TYR A 28 3.22 -1.74 -8.89
CA TYR A 28 4.47 -0.99 -8.94
C TYR A 28 5.65 -1.95 -8.94
N LYS A 29 6.69 -1.60 -9.68
CA LYS A 29 7.98 -2.27 -9.53
C LYS A 29 8.67 -1.70 -8.28
N ILE A 30 9.07 -2.57 -7.36
CA ILE A 30 9.73 -2.18 -6.12
C ILE A 30 11.07 -2.89 -5.96
N SER A 31 11.95 -2.31 -5.16
CA SER A 31 13.14 -2.98 -4.63
C SER A 31 13.26 -2.67 -3.15
N LYS A 32 13.70 -3.64 -2.35
CA LYS A 32 13.95 -3.47 -0.90
C LYS A 32 15.44 -3.48 -0.56
N ASP A 33 16.27 -3.46 -1.58
CA ASP A 33 17.73 -3.60 -1.52
C ASP A 33 18.41 -2.71 -2.57
N TYR A 34 17.79 -1.56 -2.84
CA TYR A 34 18.29 -0.49 -3.68
C TYR A 34 18.65 -0.90 -5.12
N GLY A 35 17.77 -1.72 -5.71
CA GLY A 35 17.81 -2.11 -7.13
C GLY A 35 18.49 -3.44 -7.41
N GLN A 36 19.00 -4.14 -6.39
CA GLN A 36 19.63 -5.45 -6.54
C GLN A 36 18.60 -6.54 -6.91
N THR A 37 17.47 -6.58 -6.19
CA THR A 37 16.33 -7.44 -6.49
C THR A 37 15.06 -6.61 -6.68
N TRP A 38 14.15 -7.16 -7.48
CA TRP A 38 12.92 -6.48 -7.84
C TRP A 38 11.70 -7.36 -7.56
N GLN A 39 10.67 -6.74 -7.01
CA GLN A 39 9.39 -7.36 -6.73
C GLN A 39 8.26 -6.47 -7.27
N VAL A 40 7.03 -6.96 -7.16
CA VAL A 40 5.83 -6.22 -7.54
C VAL A 40 5.06 -5.87 -6.28
N ALA A 41 4.83 -4.58 -6.05
CA ALA A 41 3.82 -4.12 -5.10
C ALA A 41 2.48 -3.98 -5.80
N LYS A 42 1.39 -4.33 -5.11
CA LYS A 42 0.02 -4.13 -5.60
C LYS A 42 -0.77 -3.28 -4.61
N TYR A 43 -1.87 -2.70 -5.10
CA TYR A 43 -2.85 -2.14 -4.18
C TYR A 43 -3.55 -3.26 -3.41
N MET A 44 -3.59 -3.09 -2.10
CA MET A 44 -4.35 -3.93 -1.19
C MET A 44 -5.67 -3.22 -0.90
N ALA A 45 -6.76 -3.83 -1.38
CA ALA A 45 -8.11 -3.32 -1.23
C ALA A 45 -8.83 -3.99 -0.06
N SER A 46 -9.61 -3.21 0.67
CA SER A 46 -10.60 -3.72 1.61
C SER A 46 -11.90 -4.12 0.90
N PHE A 47 -12.74 -4.92 1.56
CA PHE A 47 -14.12 -5.12 1.15
C PHE A 47 -15.07 -4.74 2.30
N PRO A 48 -16.03 -3.82 2.08
CA PRO A 48 -16.23 -3.05 0.84
C PRO A 48 -15.08 -2.08 0.57
N ALA A 49 -14.93 -1.65 -0.69
CA ALA A 49 -14.04 -0.53 -1.01
C ALA A 49 -14.52 0.74 -0.31
N LEU A 50 -13.59 1.61 0.06
CA LEU A 50 -13.83 2.80 0.88
C LEU A 50 -13.97 4.07 0.03
N GLU A 51 -13.34 4.12 -1.14
CA GLU A 51 -13.26 5.32 -1.97
C GLU A 51 -13.86 5.12 -3.37
N ARG A 52 -14.33 6.21 -3.98
CA ARG A 52 -14.63 6.26 -5.41
C ARG A 52 -13.46 6.91 -6.15
N ASN A 53 -12.98 6.26 -7.20
CA ASN A 53 -12.07 6.91 -8.13
C ASN A 53 -12.81 8.01 -8.94
N SER A 54 -12.07 8.77 -9.74
CA SER A 54 -12.58 9.85 -10.59
C SER A 54 -13.58 9.40 -11.66
N ASP A 55 -13.60 8.11 -11.99
CA ASP A 55 -14.61 7.52 -12.88
C ASP A 55 -15.89 7.11 -12.11
N GLY A 56 -15.95 7.40 -10.81
CA GLY A 56 -17.09 7.12 -9.93
C GLY A 56 -17.21 5.67 -9.47
N ILE A 57 -16.19 4.84 -9.74
CA ILE A 57 -16.17 3.41 -9.42
C ILE A 57 -15.61 3.23 -7.99
N MET A 58 -16.30 2.44 -7.16
CA MET A 58 -15.81 2.06 -5.83
C MET A 58 -14.57 1.15 -5.95
N ARG A 59 -13.38 1.68 -5.70
CA ARG A 59 -12.09 0.95 -5.75
C ARG A 59 -11.06 1.59 -4.82
N ASP A 60 -10.34 0.75 -4.07
CA ASP A 60 -9.29 1.18 -3.13
C ASP A 60 -7.92 1.36 -3.81
N TYR A 61 -7.92 1.93 -5.01
CA TYR A 61 -6.72 2.36 -5.70
C TYR A 61 -7.05 3.53 -6.64
N PRO A 62 -6.12 4.48 -6.83
CA PRO A 62 -6.35 5.64 -7.66
C PRO A 62 -6.16 5.31 -9.14
N GLU A 63 -6.75 6.12 -10.01
CA GLU A 63 -6.34 6.16 -11.41
C GLU A 63 -5.01 6.92 -11.54
N GLY A 64 -4.23 6.61 -12.57
CA GLY A 64 -2.96 7.28 -12.84
C GLY A 64 -3.03 8.80 -12.89
N LYS A 65 -4.07 9.30 -13.55
CA LYS A 65 -4.39 10.73 -13.70
C LYS A 65 -4.67 11.45 -12.37
N GLU A 66 -4.97 10.69 -11.31
CA GLU A 66 -5.28 11.22 -9.98
C GLU A 66 -4.04 11.36 -9.11
N ILE A 67 -2.98 10.58 -9.37
CA ILE A 67 -1.76 10.60 -8.58
C ILE A 67 -1.04 11.92 -8.83
N LYS A 68 -0.90 12.74 -7.78
CA LYS A 68 -0.20 14.02 -7.84
C LYS A 68 1.27 13.89 -7.49
N ARG A 69 1.55 13.08 -6.49
CA ARG A 69 2.87 12.99 -5.89
C ARG A 69 3.13 11.60 -5.35
N VAL A 70 4.37 11.16 -5.51
CA VAL A 70 4.92 9.94 -4.93
C VAL A 70 6.17 10.33 -4.16
N VAL A 71 6.19 10.03 -2.86
CA VAL A 71 7.33 10.28 -1.97
C VAL A 71 7.81 8.94 -1.44
N VAL A 72 9.10 8.65 -1.58
CA VAL A 72 9.74 7.46 -1.01
C VAL A 72 10.82 7.90 -0.04
N VAL A 73 10.52 7.82 1.25
CA VAL A 73 11.35 8.34 2.34
C VAL A 73 11.30 7.40 3.52
N ASN A 74 12.38 7.29 4.28
CA ASN A 74 12.50 6.38 5.42
C ASN A 74 12.12 4.92 5.06
N ASN A 75 12.47 4.50 3.85
CA ASN A 75 12.18 3.17 3.33
C ASN A 75 10.68 2.81 3.25
N GLN A 76 9.83 3.82 3.12
CA GLN A 76 8.37 3.72 2.96
C GLN A 76 7.94 4.59 1.78
N ALA A 77 6.98 4.10 0.98
CA ALA A 77 6.36 4.89 -0.08
C ALA A 77 5.05 5.53 0.39
N PHE A 78 4.80 6.73 -0.12
CA PHE A 78 3.59 7.52 0.05
C PHE A 78 3.12 7.99 -1.32
N ILE A 79 1.83 7.88 -1.60
CA ILE A 79 1.22 8.23 -2.87
C ILE A 79 -0.01 9.07 -2.54
N SER A 80 0.05 10.36 -2.88
CA SER A 80 -1.02 11.32 -2.62
C SER A 80 -1.76 11.68 -3.91
N THR A 81 -3.08 11.73 -3.82
CA THR A 81 -3.96 11.99 -4.97
C THR A 81 -4.51 13.41 -4.98
N ALA A 82 -5.05 13.84 -6.12
CA ALA A 82 -5.72 15.13 -6.28
C ALA A 82 -6.96 15.28 -5.37
N GLN A 83 -7.56 14.18 -4.95
CA GLN A 83 -8.73 14.14 -4.07
C GLN A 83 -8.35 14.18 -2.58
N GLY A 84 -7.05 14.14 -2.26
CA GLY A 84 -6.56 14.16 -0.89
C GLY A 84 -6.41 12.78 -0.26
N HIS A 85 -6.57 11.70 -1.02
CA HIS A 85 -6.32 10.34 -0.51
C HIS A 85 -4.82 10.11 -0.38
N LEU A 86 -4.45 9.39 0.67
CA LEU A 86 -3.09 8.96 0.94
C LEU A 86 -3.02 7.44 0.94
N TYR A 87 -2.23 6.91 0.02
CA TYR A 87 -1.83 5.52 0.02
C TYR A 87 -0.38 5.42 0.49
N MET A 88 -0.05 4.34 1.18
CA MET A 88 1.31 4.12 1.66
C MET A 88 1.68 2.63 1.64
N SER A 89 2.97 2.35 1.62
CA SER A 89 3.48 1.02 1.96
C SER A 89 3.58 0.88 3.48
N SER A 90 3.81 -0.33 3.98
CA SER A 90 4.09 -0.56 5.40
C SER A 90 5.45 0.01 5.83
N TYR A 91 5.71 0.03 7.13
CA TYR A 91 7.03 0.35 7.68
C TYR A 91 8.11 -0.68 7.31
N PRO A 92 9.40 -0.30 7.34
CA PRO A 92 10.51 -1.05 6.74
C PRO A 92 11.03 -2.23 7.53
N PHE A 93 10.12 -3.09 7.97
CA PHE A 93 10.44 -4.34 8.65
C PHE A 93 9.28 -5.32 8.52
N ASP A 94 9.58 -6.61 8.58
CA ASP A 94 8.56 -7.65 8.75
C ASP A 94 8.25 -7.85 10.24
N ASP A 95 7.03 -8.25 10.56
CA ASP A 95 6.64 -8.50 11.95
C ASP A 95 7.39 -9.73 12.50
N PRO A 96 8.21 -9.59 13.56
CA PRO A 96 9.02 -10.69 14.07
C PRO A 96 8.19 -11.86 14.59
N ARG A 97 6.91 -11.65 14.95
CA ARG A 97 6.01 -12.72 15.39
C ARG A 97 5.63 -13.67 14.25
N LEU A 98 5.78 -13.21 13.00
CA LEU A 98 5.50 -13.96 11.78
C LEU A 98 6.77 -14.50 11.10
N ALA A 99 7.94 -14.34 11.73
CA ALA A 99 9.14 -15.01 11.27
C ALA A 99 9.01 -16.55 11.39
N PRO A 100 9.74 -17.36 10.61
CA PRO A 100 9.67 -18.82 10.68
C PRO A 100 9.86 -19.35 12.11
N GLY A 101 8.91 -20.16 12.59
CA GLY A 101 8.89 -20.68 13.97
C GLY A 101 8.40 -19.68 15.03
N GLY A 102 7.91 -18.51 14.63
CA GLY A 102 7.29 -17.52 15.50
C GLY A 102 5.96 -17.97 16.09
N PRO A 103 5.41 -17.22 17.05
CA PRO A 103 4.13 -17.55 17.69
C PRO A 103 2.90 -17.24 16.83
N GLY A 104 3.04 -16.49 15.73
CA GLY A 104 1.90 -15.95 15.00
C GLY A 104 1.29 -14.73 15.69
N ILE A 105 0.12 -14.30 15.20
CA ILE A 105 -0.61 -13.16 15.76
C ILE A 105 -2.05 -13.59 16.03
N ASP A 106 -2.43 -13.60 17.31
CA ASP A 106 -3.82 -13.71 17.74
C ASP A 106 -4.49 -12.34 17.72
N TYR A 107 -5.72 -12.27 17.22
CA TYR A 107 -6.50 -11.05 17.18
C TYR A 107 -8.00 -11.34 17.27
N GLN A 108 -8.77 -10.28 17.51
CA GLN A 108 -10.23 -10.32 17.46
C GLN A 108 -10.73 -9.32 16.43
N TYR A 109 -11.72 -9.73 15.65
CA TYR A 109 -12.41 -8.86 14.69
C TYR A 109 -13.92 -9.02 14.83
N PHE A 110 -14.66 -7.98 14.48
CA PHE A 110 -16.12 -8.01 14.47
C PHE A 110 -16.60 -8.54 13.12
N ASP A 111 -17.27 -9.68 13.13
CA ASP A 111 -17.87 -10.28 11.94
C ASP A 111 -19.37 -9.96 11.91
N ASP A 112 -19.76 -9.01 11.06
CA ASP A 112 -21.16 -8.74 10.73
C ASP A 112 -21.57 -9.34 9.37
N THR A 113 -20.68 -10.08 8.70
CA THR A 113 -20.86 -10.61 7.35
C THR A 113 -21.71 -11.89 7.29
N TYR A 114 -22.21 -12.35 8.43
CA TYR A 114 -23.04 -13.56 8.56
C TYR A 114 -24.25 -13.60 7.59
N TYR A 115 -24.73 -12.44 7.14
CA TYR A 115 -25.81 -12.33 6.14
C TYR A 115 -25.39 -12.80 4.73
N LEU A 116 -24.10 -12.86 4.41
CA LEU A 116 -23.59 -13.35 3.12
C LEU A 116 -23.67 -14.87 2.97
N TYR A 117 -23.67 -15.60 4.09
CA TYR A 117 -23.58 -17.07 4.11
C TYR A 117 -24.95 -17.77 4.29
N ARG A 118 -26.05 -17.02 4.47
CA ARG A 118 -27.41 -17.57 4.60
C ARG A 118 -28.42 -16.83 3.73
N PRO A 119 -29.21 -17.52 2.88
CA PRO A 119 -30.28 -16.88 2.11
C PRO A 119 -31.36 -16.29 3.03
N GLY A 120 -31.49 -14.97 3.07
CA GLY A 120 -32.52 -14.24 3.83
C GLY A 120 -32.06 -12.85 4.28
N LYS A 121 -32.97 -11.87 4.38
CA LYS A 121 -32.68 -10.52 4.91
C LYS A 121 -32.52 -10.58 6.43
N HIS A 122 -31.40 -11.10 6.90
CA HIS A 122 -31.03 -11.04 8.31
C HIS A 122 -30.01 -9.93 8.49
N LYS A 123 -30.35 -8.90 9.28
CA LYS A 123 -29.29 -8.13 9.95
C LYS A 123 -28.65 -9.10 10.94
N SER A 124 -27.41 -9.48 10.70
CA SER A 124 -26.65 -10.23 11.69
C SER A 124 -26.49 -9.35 12.93
N GLY A 125 -26.54 -9.94 14.13
CA GLY A 125 -26.24 -9.21 15.36
C GLY A 125 -24.76 -8.82 15.49
N GLY A 126 -23.93 -9.31 14.56
CA GLY A 126 -22.47 -9.27 14.59
C GLY A 126 -21.89 -9.96 15.84
N GLU A 127 -20.74 -10.60 15.69
CA GLU A 127 -20.02 -11.14 16.85
C GLU A 127 -18.53 -10.92 16.73
N TYR A 128 -17.85 -10.80 17.88
CA TYR A 128 -16.39 -10.80 17.88
C TYR A 128 -15.88 -12.22 17.73
N VAL A 129 -15.08 -12.45 16.69
CA VAL A 129 -14.48 -13.74 16.36
C VAL A 129 -12.97 -13.66 16.61
N ASN A 130 -12.42 -14.73 17.18
CA ASN A 130 -10.98 -14.88 17.32
C ASN A 130 -10.37 -15.32 15.98
N GLY A 131 -9.32 -14.63 15.54
CA GLY A 131 -8.51 -14.99 14.39
C GLY A 131 -7.06 -15.24 14.78
N HIS A 132 -6.35 -15.99 13.95
CA HIS A 132 -4.93 -16.25 14.10
C HIS A 132 -4.23 -16.14 12.74
N THR A 133 -3.19 -15.31 12.65
CA THR A 133 -2.27 -15.29 11.51
C THR A 133 -1.04 -16.13 11.83
N SER A 134 -0.89 -17.23 11.10
CA SER A 134 0.21 -18.18 11.26
C SER A 134 1.49 -17.65 10.60
N PRO A 135 2.69 -17.90 11.17
CA PRO A 135 3.97 -17.58 10.50
C PRO A 135 4.17 -18.29 9.16
N GLU A 136 3.51 -19.42 8.92
CA GLU A 136 3.53 -20.17 7.65
C GLU A 136 2.77 -19.44 6.53
N PHE A 137 1.82 -18.58 6.91
CA PHE A 137 1.01 -17.78 5.99
C PHE A 137 1.01 -16.32 6.46
N PRO A 138 2.19 -15.68 6.43
CA PRO A 138 2.35 -14.40 7.09
C PRO A 138 1.62 -13.27 6.37
N GLY A 139 1.12 -13.47 5.15
CA GLY A 139 0.46 -12.43 4.35
C GLY A 139 1.46 -11.48 3.67
N ALA A 140 1.10 -10.20 3.56
CA ALA A 140 1.93 -9.21 2.87
C ALA A 140 3.20 -8.86 3.68
N ALA A 141 4.36 -9.13 3.10
CA ALA A 141 5.66 -8.68 3.63
C ALA A 141 5.83 -7.17 3.49
N TRP A 142 6.81 -6.59 4.19
CA TRP A 142 7.06 -5.15 4.15
C TRP A 142 7.16 -4.64 2.71
N GLY A 143 6.44 -3.57 2.40
CA GLY A 143 6.66 -2.85 1.15
C GLY A 143 6.12 -3.55 -0.10
N THR A 144 5.50 -4.73 0.00
CA THR A 144 4.92 -5.46 -1.16
C THR A 144 3.47 -5.09 -1.45
N VAL A 145 2.88 -4.21 -0.64
CA VAL A 145 1.55 -3.67 -0.86
C VAL A 145 1.54 -2.18 -0.62
N VAL A 146 0.60 -1.52 -1.28
CA VAL A 146 0.23 -0.13 -1.06
C VAL A 146 -1.24 -0.12 -0.65
N PHE A 147 -1.61 0.66 0.35
CA PHE A 147 -2.97 0.66 0.91
C PHE A 147 -3.32 2.01 1.52
N MET A 148 -4.61 2.24 1.74
CA MET A 148 -5.08 3.35 2.57
C MET A 148 -5.11 2.91 4.02
N LYS A 149 -4.68 3.77 4.94
CA LYS A 149 -4.72 3.48 6.39
C LYS A 149 -6.13 3.06 6.85
N ALA A 150 -7.18 3.68 6.32
CA ALA A 150 -8.56 3.33 6.63
C ALA A 150 -8.94 1.89 6.24
N SER A 151 -8.37 1.35 5.16
CA SER A 151 -8.62 -0.02 4.71
C SER A 151 -8.15 -1.07 5.73
N LEU A 152 -7.19 -0.74 6.60
CA LEU A 152 -6.69 -1.68 7.62
C LEU A 152 -7.74 -2.10 8.64
N ALA A 153 -8.81 -1.31 8.83
CA ALA A 153 -9.92 -1.70 9.70
C ALA A 153 -10.65 -2.97 9.22
N HIS A 154 -10.49 -3.33 7.94
CA HIS A 154 -11.12 -4.48 7.30
C HIS A 154 -10.09 -5.51 6.80
N LEU A 155 -8.83 -5.40 7.23
CA LEU A 155 -7.74 -6.25 6.75
C LEU A 155 -6.96 -6.83 7.93
N THR A 156 -6.62 -8.10 7.85
CA THR A 156 -5.79 -8.79 8.85
C THR A 156 -4.39 -8.19 8.96
N GLU A 157 -3.92 -7.55 7.90
CA GLU A 157 -2.67 -6.79 7.86
C GLU A 157 -2.63 -5.68 8.92
N GLY A 158 -3.80 -5.14 9.28
CA GLY A 158 -3.98 -4.17 10.35
C GLY A 158 -3.67 -4.68 11.76
N TYR A 159 -3.27 -5.94 11.95
CA TYR A 159 -2.80 -6.48 13.25
C TYR A 159 -1.26 -6.63 13.34
N LYS A 160 -0.55 -6.41 12.23
CA LYS A 160 0.91 -6.48 12.18
C LYS A 160 1.56 -5.18 12.64
N ALA A 161 2.72 -5.28 13.27
CA ALA A 161 3.47 -4.17 13.85
C ALA A 161 3.87 -3.13 12.79
N ASN A 162 4.26 -3.57 11.59
CA ASN A 162 4.65 -2.68 10.49
C ASN A 162 3.48 -1.96 9.79
N TYR A 163 2.24 -2.22 10.22
CA TYR A 163 1.02 -1.53 9.77
C TYR A 163 0.36 -0.72 10.89
N GLN A 164 0.95 -0.70 12.10
CA GLN A 164 0.46 0.12 13.22
C GLN A 164 1.01 1.54 13.20
N ASN A 165 0.28 2.48 13.80
CA ASN A 165 0.75 3.85 14.05
C ASN A 165 1.23 4.61 12.80
N LEU A 166 0.65 4.26 11.65
CA LEU A 166 0.97 4.90 10.37
C LEU A 166 0.57 6.39 10.36
N PRO A 167 1.32 7.23 9.64
CA PRO A 167 1.04 8.66 9.59
C PRO A 167 -0.22 8.96 8.78
N ASP A 168 -0.88 10.08 9.07
CA ASP A 168 -2.06 10.56 8.32
C ASP A 168 -1.71 11.46 7.13
N LYS A 169 -0.44 11.82 7.00
CA LYS A 169 0.12 12.62 5.90
C LYS A 169 1.51 12.12 5.52
N GLU A 170 1.91 12.36 4.28
CA GLU A 170 3.28 12.12 3.84
C GLU A 170 4.30 12.94 4.69
N PRO A 171 5.48 12.39 5.01
CA PRO A 171 6.53 13.13 5.69
C PRO A 171 7.03 14.31 4.86
N GLU A 172 7.38 15.41 5.54
CA GLU A 172 8.02 16.55 4.87
C GLU A 172 9.47 16.21 4.52
N VAL A 173 9.84 16.38 3.25
CA VAL A 173 11.21 16.17 2.78
C VAL A 173 11.88 17.53 2.55
N VAL A 174 12.61 18.00 3.55
CA VAL A 174 13.30 19.30 3.51
C VAL A 174 14.66 19.16 2.83
N GLY A 175 14.99 20.10 1.94
CA GLY A 175 16.33 20.20 1.35
C GLY A 175 16.68 19.15 0.28
N TYR A 176 15.70 18.41 -0.24
CA TYR A 176 15.90 17.42 -1.31
C TYR A 176 16.60 18.04 -2.53
N LYS A 177 17.68 17.40 -3.00
CA LYS A 177 18.49 17.86 -4.14
C LYS A 177 18.37 16.97 -5.39
N GLY A 178 17.59 15.89 -5.30
CA GLY A 178 17.34 15.00 -6.44
C GLY A 178 16.30 15.58 -7.41
N TRP A 179 16.06 14.84 -8.49
CA TRP A 179 15.01 15.16 -9.45
C TRP A 179 13.63 14.98 -8.80
N THR A 180 12.74 15.96 -8.99
CA THR A 180 11.36 15.90 -8.49
C THR A 180 10.36 15.44 -9.56
N ARG A 181 10.81 15.20 -10.79
CA ARG A 181 10.00 14.68 -11.89
C ARG A 181 10.84 13.72 -12.72
N MET A 182 10.21 12.66 -13.22
CA MET A 182 10.87 11.78 -14.17
C MET A 182 11.16 12.57 -15.45
N HIS A 183 12.42 12.54 -15.90
CA HIS A 183 12.83 13.17 -17.14
C HIS A 183 13.20 12.08 -18.15
N CYS A 184 12.58 12.10 -19.32
CA CYS A 184 12.99 11.28 -20.44
C CYS A 184 13.79 12.17 -21.40
N ASP A 185 15.10 11.93 -21.46
CA ASP A 185 15.93 12.47 -22.53
C ASP A 185 15.76 11.59 -23.77
N MET A 186 15.13 12.13 -24.81
CA MET A 186 14.87 11.42 -26.06
C MET A 186 16.12 11.28 -26.94
N ASP A 187 17.20 11.98 -26.61
CA ASP A 187 18.49 11.95 -27.31
C ASP A 187 19.52 11.05 -26.60
N ALA A 188 19.23 10.61 -25.38
CA ALA A 188 20.06 9.65 -24.65
C ALA A 188 20.15 8.31 -25.40
N GLY A 189 21.33 7.98 -25.92
CA GLY A 189 21.61 6.73 -26.65
C GLY A 189 21.63 6.84 -28.17
N LYS A 190 21.58 8.06 -28.72
CA LYS A 190 21.98 8.34 -30.11
C LYS A 190 23.50 8.43 -30.26
#